data_AF-A0A953V581-F1
#
_entry.id   AF-A0A953V581-F1
#
_cell.length_a   1.000
_cell.length_b   1.000
_cell.length_c   1.000
_cell.angle_alpha   90.00
_cell.angle_beta   90.00
_cell.angle_gamma   90.00
#
_symmetry.space_group_name_H-M   'P 1'
#
loop_
_entity.id
_entity.type
_entity.pdbx_description
1 polymer ?
#
loop_
_entity_poly.entity_id
_entity_poly.type
_entity_poly.pdbx_seq_one_letter_code
_entity_poly.pdbx_strand_id
1 'polypeptide(L)' 'MLLSGNEIRSIFLKFFVERGHRIVRSSSLVPVNDPTLLFTNAGMNQFK' A
#
# COMPACT_ATOMS: atom_id res chain seq x y z
N MET A 1 14.28 -18.66 12.79
CA MET A 1 13.04 -18.05 13.31
C MET A 1 12.31 -17.48 12.09
N LEU A 2 11.04 -17.83 11.87
CA LEU A 2 10.25 -17.33 10.73
C LEU A 2 9.65 -15.96 11.09
N LEU A 3 9.65 -15.03 10.13
CA LEU A 3 9.00 -13.73 10.29
C LEU A 3 7.49 -13.84 10.05
N SER A 4 6.70 -13.13 10.86
CA SER A 4 5.28 -12.92 10.62
C SER A 4 5.03 -11.97 9.45
N GLY A 5 3.83 -12.03 8.85
CA GLY A 5 3.44 -11.09 7.80
C GLY A 5 3.48 -9.62 8.25
N ASN A 6 3.23 -9.35 9.53
CA ASN A 6 3.32 -8.01 10.11
C ASN A 6 4.76 -7.50 10.19
N GLU A 7 5.71 -8.37 10.52
CA GLU A 7 7.13 -8.05 10.55
C GLU A 7 7.65 -7.76 9.14
N ILE A 8 7.32 -8.62 8.17
CA ILE A 8 7.71 -8.44 6.76
C ILE A 8 7.16 -7.10 6.22
N ARG A 9 5.88 -6.80 6.48
CA ARG A 9 5.27 -5.50 6.10
C ARG A 9 6.02 -4.32 6.70
N SER A 10 6.40 -4.41 7.97
CA SER A 10 7.11 -3.32 8.66
C SER A 10 8.51 -3.12 8.10
N ILE A 11 9.23 -4.21 7.78
CA ILE A 11 10.56 -4.17 7.16
C ILE A 11 10.49 -3.51 5.79
N PHE A 12 9.53 -3.91 4.95
CA PHE A 12 9.34 -3.32 3.62
C PHE A 12 9.10 -1.81 3.68
N LEU A 13 8.18 -1.37 4.55
CA LEU A 13 7.87 0.06 4.68
C LEU A 13 9.08 0.87 5.18
N LYS A 14 9.82 0.36 6.18
CA LYS A 14 11.00 1.02 6.74
C LYS A 14 12.12 1.19 5.70
N PHE A 15 12.39 0.16 4.90
CA PHE A 15 13.40 0.19 3.84
C PHE A 15 13.22 1.37 2.88
N PHE A 16 11.97 1.68 2.52
CA PHE A 16 11.65 2.80 1.63
C PHE A 16 11.64 4.16 2.34
N VAL A 17 11.22 4.21 3.62
CA VAL A 17 11.32 5.43 4.44
C VAL A 17 12.77 5.90 4.56
N GLU A 18 13.70 4.99 4.81
CA GLU A 18 15.15 5.29 4.86
C GLU A 18 15.69 5.85 3.53
N ARG A 19 14.96 5.64 2.42
CA ARG A 19 15.28 6.14 1.08
C ARG A 19 14.42 7.34 0.69
N GLY A 20 13.82 8.04 1.65
CA GLY A 20 13.07 9.27 1.43
C GLY A 20 11.65 9.08 0.92
N HIS A 21 11.10 7.86 0.91
CA HIS A 21 9.70 7.64 0.54
C HIS A 21 8.79 7.89 1.74
N ARG A 22 7.60 8.44 1.49
CA ARG A 22 6.56 8.63 2.50
C ARG A 22 5.68 7.37 2.61
N ILE A 23 5.41 6.93 3.84
CA ILE A 23 4.33 5.96 4.07
C ILE A 23 2.98 6.65 3.82
N VAL A 24 2.25 6.14 2.84
CA VAL A 24 0.87 6.55 2.54
C VAL A 24 -0.06 5.44 2.99
N ARG A 25 -1.12 5.78 3.72
CA ARG A 25 -2.14 4.82 4.15
C ARG A 25 -2.83 4.25 2.92
N SER A 26 -3.08 2.93 2.91
CA SER A 26 -3.85 2.30 1.85
C SER A 26 -5.20 3.00 1.65
N SER A 27 -5.56 3.22 0.39
CA SER A 27 -6.89 3.68 0.00
C SER A 27 -7.98 2.65 0.32
N SER A 28 -9.23 3.09 0.19
CA SER A 28 -10.42 2.24 0.30
C SER A 28 -10.35 1.03 -0.63
N LEU A 29 -10.99 -0.07 -0.22
CA LEU A 29 -11.21 -1.23 -1.09
C LEU A 29 -12.08 -0.86 -2.29
N VAL A 30 -13.07 0.01 -2.08
CA VAL A 30 -13.93 0.56 -3.14
C VAL A 30 -13.29 1.86 -3.67
N PRO A 31 -12.93 1.93 -4.97
CA PRO A 31 -12.33 3.11 -5.56
C PRO A 31 -13.21 4.36 -5.43
N VAL A 32 -12.58 5.50 -5.21
CA VAL A 32 -13.26 6.79 -5.20
C VAL A 32 -13.14 7.38 -6.61
N ASN A 33 -14.25 7.85 -7.17
CA ASN A 33 -14.32 8.50 -8.48
C ASN A 33 -13.95 7.63 -9.70
N ASP A 34 -13.91 6.30 -9.57
CA ASP A 34 -13.77 5.38 -10.71
C ASP A 34 -14.92 4.36 -10.69
N PRO A 35 -16.07 4.66 -11.34
CA PRO A 35 -17.23 3.77 -11.36
C PRO A 35 -17.01 2.53 -12.24
N THR A 36 -15.92 2.48 -13.02
CA THR A 36 -15.60 1.35 -13.89
C THR A 36 -14.76 0.28 -13.19
N LEU A 37 -14.14 0.65 -12.06
CA LEU A 37 -13.32 -0.25 -11.26
C LEU A 37 -14.09 -0.68 -10.00
N LEU A 38 -14.40 -1.98 -9.90
CA LEU A 38 -15.16 -2.51 -8.76
C LEU A 38 -14.38 -2.47 -7.46
N PHE A 39 -13.09 -2.85 -7.48
CA PHE A 39 -12.22 -2.90 -6.31
C PHE A 39 -10.82 -2.39 -6.64
N THR A 40 -10.15 -1.77 -5.65
CA THR A 40 -8.73 -1.43 -5.70
C THR A 40 -7.92 -2.71 -5.92
N ASN A 41 -7.31 -2.84 -7.10
CA ASN A 41 -6.59 -4.03 -7.52
C ASN A 41 -5.07 -3.89 -7.37
N ALA A 42 -4.57 -2.67 -7.20
CA ALA A 42 -3.16 -2.37 -7.06
C ALA A 42 -2.91 -1.14 -6.17
N GLY A 43 -1.74 -1.08 -5.54
CA GLY A 43 -1.34 0.07 -4.72
C GLY A 43 -1.19 1.39 -5.51
N MET A 44 -1.08 1.31 -6.83
CA MET A 44 -0.97 2.49 -7.71
C MET A 44 -2.31 3.19 -7.99
N ASN A 45 -3.47 2.54 -7.74
CA ASN A 45 -4.77 3.13 -8.12
C ASN A 45 -5.01 4.49 -7.44
N GLN A 46 -4.53 4.67 -6.21
CA GLN A 46 -4.69 5.92 -5.44
C GLN A 46 -3.78 7.07 -5.89
N PHE A 47 -2.91 6.84 -6.88
CA PHE A 47 -1.99 7.83 -7.44
C PHE A 47 -2.23 8.07 -8.94
N LYS A 48 -3.33 7.51 -9.48
CA LYS A 48 -3.77 7.71 -10.86
C LYS A 48 -4.44 9.07 -11.03
#